data_AF-A0A953IY03-F1
#
_entry.id   AF-A0A953IY03-F1
#
_cell.length_a   1.000
_cell.length_b   1.000
_cell.length_c   1.000
_cell.angle_alpha   90.00
_cell.angle_beta   90.00
_cell.angle_gamma   90.00
#
_symmetry.space_group_name_H-M   'P 1'
#
loop_
_entity.id
_entity.type
_entity.pdbx_description
1 polymer ?
#
loop_
_entity_poly.entity_id
_entity_poly.type
_entity_poly.pdbx_seq_one_letter_code
_entity_poly.pdbx_strand_id
1 'polypeptide(L)'
;MWNQYHRASLLALLLLPGLTQVASGQTADVPSPAAPPSSCNRASFRTIVDVGHTLEEPGAMSARGVPEYQFNLDLAKAIEQKLSADGFGRTILLVTAGPALKGLLARVRNANAMQG
;
A
#
# COMPACT_ATOMS: atom_id res chain seq x y z
N MET A 1 12.15 33.27 36.69
CA MET A 1 11.16 32.35 37.28
C MET A 1 11.20 31.04 36.51
N TRP A 2 11.66 29.98 37.18
CA TRP A 2 11.32 28.55 37.03
C TRP A 2 11.58 27.82 35.69
N ASN A 3 12.18 26.63 35.65
CA ASN A 3 13.22 26.00 36.47
C ASN A 3 13.83 24.86 35.62
N GLN A 4 15.13 24.68 35.75
CA GLN A 4 15.91 23.59 35.18
C GLN A 4 15.76 22.33 36.04
N TYR A 5 15.55 21.17 35.42
CA TYR A 5 15.79 19.87 36.05
C TYR A 5 16.54 18.94 35.11
N HIS A 6 17.87 18.94 35.25
CA HIS A 6 18.70 17.76 34.96
C HIS A 6 18.63 16.83 36.16
N ARG A 7 18.25 15.57 35.96
CA ARG A 7 18.77 14.46 36.76
C ARG A 7 19.04 13.27 35.85
N ALA A 8 20.33 13.05 35.64
CA ALA A 8 20.89 11.79 35.19
C ALA A 8 20.42 10.66 36.11
N SER A 9 20.18 9.47 35.56
CA SER A 9 20.51 8.21 36.22
C SER A 9 20.47 7.04 35.24
N LEU A 10 21.68 6.54 34.99
CA LEU A 10 22.08 5.13 34.98
C LEU A 10 21.49 4.20 33.91
N LEU A 11 22.38 3.86 32.97
CA LEU A 11 22.38 2.58 32.26
C LEU A 11 22.13 1.42 33.23
N ALA A 12 21.18 0.57 32.89
CA ALA A 12 21.15 -0.83 33.32
C ALA A 12 21.38 -1.71 32.10
N LEU A 13 22.61 -2.17 31.92
CA LEU A 13 22.95 -3.29 31.02
C LEU A 13 22.50 -4.57 31.73
N LEU A 14 21.53 -5.29 31.15
CA LEU A 14 21.27 -6.69 31.49
C LEU A 14 21.48 -7.53 30.22
N LEU A 15 22.63 -8.20 30.18
CA LEU A 15 22.96 -9.28 29.26
C LEU A 15 22.20 -10.55 29.69
N LEU A 16 21.38 -11.08 28.80
CA LEU A 16 20.88 -12.46 28.86
C LEU A 16 21.23 -13.15 27.53
N PRO A 17 22.19 -14.07 27.50
CA PRO A 17 22.37 -15.00 26.39
C PRO A 17 21.46 -16.21 26.63
N GLY A 18 20.61 -16.56 25.65
CA GLY A 18 19.70 -17.67 25.87
C GLY A 18 18.88 -18.06 24.64
N LEU A 19 19.54 -18.81 23.75
CA LEU A 19 18.95 -19.84 22.89
C LEU A 19 17.94 -19.40 21.82
N THR A 20 18.50 -19.21 20.63
CA THR A 20 17.89 -19.51 19.34
C THR A 20 17.11 -20.82 19.37
N GLN A 21 15.79 -20.77 19.17
CA GLN A 21 15.04 -21.84 18.52
C GLN A 21 14.08 -21.23 17.51
N VAL A 22 14.60 -20.90 16.33
CA VAL A 22 13.77 -20.89 15.14
C VAL A 22 13.50 -22.34 14.81
N ALA A 23 12.38 -22.88 15.30
CA ALA A 23 11.87 -24.14 14.80
C ALA A 23 11.41 -23.89 13.36
N SER A 24 12.32 -24.07 12.39
CA SER A 24 11.94 -24.28 11.00
C SER A 24 11.20 -25.60 10.94
N GLY A 25 9.88 -25.54 11.12
CA GLY A 25 8.98 -26.61 10.74
C GLY A 25 9.11 -26.81 9.24
N GLN A 26 10.03 -27.68 8.83
CA GLN A 26 9.99 -28.30 7.52
C GLN A 26 8.77 -29.21 7.54
N THR A 27 7.61 -28.67 7.17
CA THR A 27 6.55 -29.51 6.64
C THR A 27 7.16 -30.24 5.46
N ALA A 28 7.29 -31.55 5.57
CA ALA A 28 7.67 -32.40 4.45
C ALA A 28 6.87 -31.94 3.21
N ASP A 29 7.56 -31.68 2.11
CA ASP A 29 6.96 -31.46 0.79
C ASP A 29 6.22 -32.74 0.40
N VAL A 30 4.99 -32.88 0.87
CA VAL A 30 4.03 -33.77 0.25
C VAL A 30 3.68 -33.10 -1.07
N PRO A 31 3.96 -33.72 -2.24
CA PRO A 31 3.58 -33.15 -3.51
C PRO A 31 2.06 -32.93 -3.51
N SER A 32 1.66 -31.66 -3.42
CA SER A 32 0.24 -31.32 -3.53
C SER A 32 -0.16 -31.63 -4.97
N PRO A 33 -1.28 -32.35 -5.20
CA PRO A 33 -1.78 -32.57 -6.54
C PRO A 33 -1.87 -31.24 -7.28
N ALA A 34 -1.34 -31.20 -8.51
CA ALA A 34 -1.38 -30.00 -9.33
C ALA A 34 -2.82 -29.48 -9.38
N ALA A 35 -3.02 -28.25 -8.92
CA ALA A 35 -4.33 -27.62 -8.95
C ALA A 35 -4.85 -27.62 -10.39
N PRO A 36 -6.16 -27.88 -10.62
CA PRO A 36 -6.74 -27.80 -11.94
C PRO A 36 -6.48 -26.41 -12.55
N PRO A 37 -6.32 -26.30 -13.88
CA PRO A 37 -6.09 -25.02 -14.52
C PRO A 37 -7.21 -24.04 -14.16
N SER A 38 -6.85 -22.89 -13.60
CA SER A 38 -7.83 -21.88 -13.18
C SER A 38 -8.56 -21.34 -14.40
N SER A 39 -9.90 -21.31 -14.37
CA SER A 39 -10.74 -20.63 -15.35
C SER A 39 -10.65 -19.10 -15.31
N CYS A 40 -9.75 -18.55 -14.48
CA CYS A 40 -9.58 -17.12 -14.28
C CYS A 40 -8.95 -16.46 -15.51
N ASN A 41 -9.77 -15.85 -16.35
CA ASN A 41 -9.30 -14.96 -17.41
C ASN A 41 -8.94 -13.59 -16.81
N ARG A 42 -7.71 -13.46 -16.31
CA ARG A 42 -7.19 -12.20 -15.72
C ARG A 42 -7.32 -11.01 -16.66
N ALA A 43 -7.15 -11.22 -17.97
CA ALA A 43 -7.24 -10.15 -18.96
C ALA A 43 -8.68 -9.60 -19.11
N SER A 44 -9.69 -10.37 -18.72
CA SER A 44 -11.09 -9.89 -18.69
C SER A 44 -11.45 -9.16 -17.40
N PHE A 45 -10.69 -9.36 -16.33
CA PHE A 45 -10.93 -8.74 -15.03
C PHE A 45 -10.50 -7.27 -15.06
N ARG A 46 -11.45 -6.38 -14.79
CA ARG A 46 -11.21 -4.93 -14.74
C ARG A 46 -10.79 -4.54 -13.33
N THR A 47 -9.66 -3.85 -13.22
CA THR A 47 -9.18 -3.31 -11.93
C THR A 47 -9.02 -1.81 -12.06
N ILE A 48 -9.51 -1.07 -11.08
CA ILE A 48 -9.35 0.39 -11.02
C ILE A 48 -8.53 0.70 -9.78
N VAL A 49 -7.39 1.37 -9.97
CA VAL A 49 -6.49 1.80 -8.90
C VAL A 49 -6.71 3.30 -8.69
N ASP A 50 -7.37 3.68 -7.59
CA ASP A 50 -7.65 5.09 -7.26
C ASP A 50 -6.48 5.74 -6.54
N VAL A 51 -5.98 6.86 -7.08
CA VAL A 51 -4.94 7.67 -6.45
C VAL A 51 -5.58 8.56 -5.39
N GLY A 52 -5.41 8.21 -4.12
CA GLY A 52 -5.87 9.03 -3.00
C GLY A 52 -5.29 10.45 -3.02
N HIS A 53 -6.01 11.40 -2.44
CA HIS A 53 -5.71 12.84 -2.46
C HIS A 53 -5.71 13.47 -3.86
N THR A 54 -5.53 14.79 -3.93
CA THR A 54 -5.44 15.54 -5.19
C THR A 54 -4.33 16.60 -5.09
N LEU A 55 -4.03 17.32 -6.17
CA LEU A 55 -3.11 18.45 -6.10
C LEU A 55 -3.62 19.58 -5.19
N GLU A 56 -4.95 19.76 -5.14
CA GLU A 56 -5.60 20.78 -4.31
C GLU A 56 -5.70 20.36 -2.83
N GLU A 57 -5.85 19.06 -2.57
CA GLU A 57 -5.90 18.47 -1.22
C GLU A 57 -4.81 17.40 -1.09
N PRO A 58 -3.53 17.81 -1.00
CA PRO A 58 -2.37 16.92 -1.16
C PRO A 58 -2.17 15.92 -0.01
N GLY A 59 -2.95 16.03 1.06
CA GLY A 59 -2.92 15.13 2.21
C GLY A 59 -1.77 15.41 3.16
N ALA A 60 -1.31 14.38 3.86
CA ALA A 60 -0.24 14.52 4.84
C ALA A 60 1.09 14.95 4.20
N MET A 61 1.87 15.77 4.92
CA MET A 61 3.23 16.11 4.52
C MET A 61 4.24 15.20 5.21
N SER A 62 5.12 14.58 4.43
CA SER A 62 6.23 13.79 4.97
C SER A 62 7.33 14.68 5.60
N ALA A 63 8.22 14.07 6.39
CA ALA A 63 9.38 14.74 6.98
C ALA A 63 10.36 15.36 5.96
N ARG A 64 10.26 14.96 4.68
CA ARG A 64 11.07 15.49 3.58
C ARG A 64 10.33 16.54 2.74
N GLY A 65 9.14 16.97 3.17
CA GLY A 65 8.35 17.95 2.43
C GLY A 65 7.67 17.40 1.17
N VAL A 66 7.58 16.07 1.01
CA VAL A 66 6.83 15.45 -0.08
C VAL A 66 5.39 15.19 0.38
N PRO A 67 4.36 15.62 -0.36
CA PRO A 67 2.96 15.38 -0.01
C PRO A 67 2.55 13.93 -0.25
N GLU A 68 1.54 13.48 0.51
CA GLU A 68 0.92 12.16 0.38
C GLU A 68 0.43 11.89 -1.04
N TYR A 69 -0.19 12.86 -1.70
CA TYR A 69 -0.63 12.73 -3.10
C TYR A 69 0.49 12.24 -4.03
N GLN A 70 1.70 12.75 -3.87
CA GLN A 70 2.84 12.34 -4.69
C GLN A 70 3.22 10.88 -4.44
N PHE A 71 3.28 10.46 -3.17
CA PHE A 71 3.54 9.06 -2.82
C PHE A 71 2.47 8.12 -3.36
N ASN A 72 1.19 8.50 -3.22
CA ASN A 72 0.07 7.71 -3.70
C ASN A 72 0.08 7.59 -5.23
N LEU A 73 0.39 8.68 -5.95
CA LEU A 73 0.49 8.66 -7.40
C LEU A 73 1.60 7.73 -7.89
N ASP A 74 2.78 7.80 -7.28
CA ASP A 74 3.92 6.96 -7.68
C ASP A 74 3.68 5.48 -7.34
N LEU A 75 3.12 5.19 -6.16
CA LEU A 75 2.74 3.83 -5.78
C LEU A 75 1.67 3.26 -6.71
N ALA A 76 0.63 4.03 -7.03
CA ALA A 76 -0.47 3.56 -7.86
C ALA A 76 -0.02 3.28 -9.31
N LYS A 77 0.91 4.07 -9.86
CA LYS A 77 1.57 3.76 -11.15
C LYS A 77 2.32 2.44 -11.09
N ALA A 78 3.10 2.19 -10.03
CA ALA A 78 3.82 0.94 -9.87
C ALA A 78 2.87 -0.27 -9.76
N ILE A 79 1.75 -0.12 -9.05
CA ILE A 79 0.70 -1.15 -8.94
C ILE A 79 0.06 -1.41 -10.30
N GLU A 80 -0.32 -0.36 -11.05
CA GLU A 80 -0.93 -0.50 -12.38
C GLU A 80 -0.01 -1.21 -13.37
N GLN A 81 1.28 -0.86 -13.38
CA GLN A 81 2.29 -1.55 -14.18
C GLN A 81 2.43 -3.02 -13.79
N LYS A 82 2.47 -3.33 -12.49
CA LYS A 82 2.61 -4.71 -12.01
C LYS A 82 1.37 -5.55 -12.33
N LEU A 83 0.17 -5.01 -12.14
CA LEU A 83 -1.09 -5.67 -12.48
C LEU A 83 -1.15 -5.97 -13.98
N SER A 84 -0.78 -5.00 -14.81
CA SER A 84 -0.73 -5.17 -16.27
C SER A 84 0.26 -6.26 -16.68
N ALA A 85 1.47 -6.26 -16.09
CA ALA A 85 2.48 -7.30 -16.33
C ALA A 85 2.05 -8.70 -15.89
N ASP A 86 1.19 -8.81 -14.85
CA ASP A 86 0.64 -10.07 -14.35
C ASP A 86 -0.62 -10.54 -15.12
N GLY A 87 -0.98 -9.85 -16.20
CA GLY A 87 -2.07 -10.24 -17.10
C GLY A 87 -3.42 -9.60 -16.78
N PHE A 88 -3.51 -8.63 -15.87
CA PHE A 88 -4.71 -7.82 -15.66
C PHE A 88 -4.78 -6.69 -16.70
N GLY A 89 -4.96 -7.05 -17.97
CA GLY A 89 -4.89 -6.12 -19.11
C GLY A 89 -5.98 -5.04 -19.16
N ARG A 90 -6.97 -5.08 -18.26
CA ARG A 90 -8.01 -4.05 -18.10
C ARG A 90 -7.81 -3.23 -16.82
N THR A 91 -6.56 -3.07 -16.38
CA THR A 91 -6.21 -2.19 -15.25
C THR A 91 -6.28 -0.73 -15.69
N ILE A 92 -6.87 0.13 -14.86
CA ILE A 92 -7.01 1.57 -15.09
C ILE A 92 -6.51 2.30 -13.86
N LEU A 93 -5.61 3.27 -14.04
CA LEU A 93 -5.24 4.22 -13.00
C LEU A 93 -6.25 5.37 -12.97
N LEU A 94 -6.96 5.54 -11.85
CA LEU A 94 -7.91 6.62 -11.64
C LEU A 94 -7.24 7.76 -10.88
N VAL A 95 -7.08 8.91 -11.56
CA VAL A 95 -6.64 10.16 -10.94
C VAL A 95 -7.81 11.11 -10.92
N THR A 96 -8.19 11.60 -9.74
CA THR A 96 -9.32 12.52 -9.56
C THR A 96 -8.81 13.89 -9.15
N ALA A 97 -9.45 14.94 -9.65
CA ALA A 97 -9.22 16.32 -9.25
C ALA A 97 -10.34 16.83 -8.33
N GLY A 98 -10.05 17.91 -7.62
CA GLY A 98 -11.03 18.66 -6.84
C GLY A 98 -11.04 18.32 -5.34
N PRO A 99 -11.40 19.30 -4.50
CA PRO A 99 -11.19 19.20 -3.06
C PRO A 99 -12.29 18.41 -2.35
N ALA A 100 -11.93 17.89 -1.18
CA ALA A 100 -12.82 17.38 -0.14
C ALA A 100 -13.95 16.48 -0.70
N LEU A 101 -15.18 16.72 -0.28
CA LEU A 101 -16.34 15.90 -0.63
C LEU A 101 -16.60 15.84 -2.14
N LYS A 102 -16.35 16.92 -2.88
CA LYS A 102 -16.56 16.93 -4.34
C LYS A 102 -15.63 15.94 -5.03
N GLY A 103 -14.35 15.93 -4.64
CA GLY A 103 -13.37 14.96 -5.10
C GLY A 103 -13.77 13.53 -4.73
N LEU A 104 -14.20 13.30 -3.49
CA LEU A 104 -14.63 11.97 -3.03
C LEU A 104 -15.79 11.40 -3.86
N LEU A 105 -16.81 12.22 -4.12
CA LEU A 105 -17.95 11.81 -4.94
C LEU A 105 -17.56 11.59 -6.40
N ALA A 106 -16.62 12.38 -6.93
CA ALA A 106 -16.11 12.22 -8.29
C ALA A 106 -15.37 10.88 -8.49
N ARG A 107 -14.60 10.40 -7.50
CA ARG A 107 -13.89 9.11 -7.55
C ARG A 107 -14.84 7.96 -7.86
N VAL A 108 -15.90 7.84 -7.04
CA VAL A 108 -16.89 6.77 -7.19
C VAL A 108 -17.68 6.92 -8.49
N ARG A 109 -18.08 8.15 -8.84
CA ARG A 109 -18.78 8.42 -10.10
C ARG A 109 -17.95 8.00 -11.32
N ASN A 110 -16.68 8.37 -11.34
CA ASN A 110 -15.77 8.05 -12.44
C ASN A 110 -15.50 6.54 -12.52
N ALA A 111 -15.27 5.87 -11.39
CA ALA A 111 -15.10 4.42 -11.36
C ALA A 111 -16.35 3.69 -11.88
N ASN A 112 -17.54 4.13 -11.49
CA ASN A 112 -18.80 3.55 -11.97
C ASN A 112 -19.03 3.79 -13.47
N ALA A 113 -18.64 4.95 -14.00
CA ALA A 113 -18.74 5.24 -15.43
C ALA A 113 -17.83 4.36 -16.30
N MET A 114 -16.80 3.74 -15.72
CA MET A 114 -15.87 2.82 -16.41
C MET A 114 -16.33 1.35 -16.38
N GLN A 115 -17.52 1.06 -15.85
CA GLN A 115 -18.07 -0.31 -15.75
C GLN A 115 -18.62 -0.87 -17.09
N GLY A 116 -18.68 -0.06 -18.15
CA GLY A 116 -18.98 -0.50 -19.53
C GLY A 116 -17.81 -1.19 -20.24
#